data_AF-A0A0S7WN38-F1
#
_entry.id   AF-A0A0S7WN38-F1
#
_cell.length_a   1.000
_cell.length_b   1.000
_cell.length_c   1.000
_cell.angle_alpha   90.00
_cell.angle_beta   90.00
_cell.angle_gamma   90.00
#
_symmetry.space_group_name_H-M   'P 1'
#
loop_
_entity.id
_entity.type
_entity.pdbx_description
1 polymer ?
#
loop_
_entity_poly.entity_id
_entity_poly.type
_entity_poly.pdbx_seq_one_letter_code
_entity_poly.pdbx_strand_id
1 'polypeptide(L)' 'MPYAIEKRGKKWAVVNKDTGKVKGTHSSRAAAQRQVNLLRGVEHGWKPTGKKARDKRKKAKKTKK' A
#
# COMPACT_ATOMS: atom_id res chain seq x y z
N MET A 1 -4.38 7.71 13.59
CA MET A 1 -3.88 7.00 12.39
C MET A 1 -4.56 7.55 11.14
N PRO A 2 -3.91 8.46 10.40
CA PRO A 2 -4.63 9.40 9.54
C PRO A 2 -4.79 9.03 8.07
N TYR A 3 -4.30 7.90 7.56
CA TYR A 3 -4.40 7.68 6.11
C TYR A 3 -5.79 7.21 5.67
N ALA A 4 -6.44 8.02 4.84
CA ALA A 4 -7.69 7.71 4.16
C ALA A 4 -7.46 7.44 2.67
N ILE A 5 -8.35 6.65 2.08
CA ILE A 5 -8.42 6.50 0.63
C ILE A 5 -9.66 7.25 0.16
N GLU A 6 -9.46 8.24 -0.70
CA GLU A 6 -10.52 9.01 -1.32
C GLU A 6 -10.57 8.72 -2.82
N LYS A 7 -11.78 8.54 -3.37
CA LYS A 7 -11.96 8.42 -4.81
C LYS A 7 -12.05 9.82 -5.41
N ARG A 8 -11.12 10.18 -6.29
CA ARG A 8 -11.09 11.46 -7.02
C ARG A 8 -11.22 11.17 -8.51
N GLY A 9 -12.46 11.22 -9.00
CA GLY A 9 -12.79 10.85 -10.38
C GLY A 9 -12.45 9.39 -10.69
N LYS A 10 -11.54 9.17 -11.65
CA LYS A 10 -11.08 7.83 -12.07
C LYS A 10 -9.93 7.27 -11.22
N LYS A 11 -9.38 8.04 -10.28
CA LYS A 11 -8.21 7.65 -9.47
C LYS A 11 -8.57 7.58 -7.97
N TRP A 12 -7.76 6.83 -7.23
CA TRP A 12 -7.84 6.64 -5.79
C TRP A 12 -6.66 7.37 -5.14
N ALA A 13 -6.94 8.42 -4.37
CA ALA A 13 -5.95 9.23 -3.66
C ALA A 13 -5.76 8.71 -2.24
N VAL A 14 -4.51 8.68 -1.78
CA VAL A 14 -4.15 8.44 -0.38
C VAL A 14 -3.93 9.79 0.29
N VAL A 15 -4.76 10.12 1.28
CA VAL A 15 -4.73 11.41 1.97
C VAL A 15 -4.37 11.18 3.43
N ASN A 16 -3.44 11.97 3.96
CA ASN A 16 -3.18 12.02 5.39
C ASN A 16 -4.21 12.99 6.02
N LYS A 17 -5.14 12.48 6.82
CA LYS A 17 -6.18 13.23 7.54
C LYS A 17 -5.65 14.25 8.54
N ASP A 18 -4.48 14.02 9.14
CA ASP A 18 -3.91 14.95 10.13
C ASP A 18 -3.34 16.20 9.44
N THR A 19 -2.82 16.04 8.23
CA THR A 19 -2.16 17.15 7.49
C THR A 19 -2.96 17.63 6.27
N GLY A 20 -4.03 16.94 5.90
CA GLY A 20 -4.76 17.13 4.64
C GLY A 20 -3.96 16.80 3.37
N LYS A 21 -2.69 16.37 3.48
CA LYS A 21 -1.79 16.21 2.33
C LYS A 21 -2.06 14.91 1.58
N VAL A 22 -2.11 15.02 0.25
CA VAL A 22 -2.17 13.85 -0.65
C VAL A 22 -0.77 13.24 -0.75
N LYS A 23 -0.65 11.96 -0.38
CA LYS A 23 0.60 11.19 -0.44
C LYS A 23 0.78 10.45 -1.77
N GLY A 24 -0.28 10.27 -2.54
CA GLY A 24 -0.21 9.64 -3.86
C GLY A 24 -1.58 9.35 -4.46
N THR A 25 -1.61 9.07 -5.75
CA THR A 25 -2.82 8.67 -6.49
C THR A 25 -2.57 7.39 -7.27
N HIS A 26 -3.57 6.51 -7.30
CA HIS A 26 -3.51 5.21 -7.96
C HIS A 26 -4.71 4.99 -8.87
N SER A 27 -4.55 4.16 -9.90
CA SER A 27 -5.66 3.74 -10.76
C SER A 27 -6.62 2.76 -10.06
N SER A 28 -6.15 2.04 -9.04
CA SER A 28 -6.95 1.03 -8.34
C SER A 28 -6.96 1.24 -6.83
N ARG A 29 -8.07 0.89 -6.20
CA ARG A 29 -8.23 0.90 -4.73
C ARG A 29 -7.20 -0.02 -4.04
N ALA A 30 -6.92 -1.17 -4.65
CA ALA A 30 -5.96 -2.12 -4.12
C ALA A 30 -4.53 -1.55 -4.07
N ALA A 31 -4.11 -0.79 -5.08
CA ALA A 31 -2.82 -0.12 -5.07
C ALA A 31 -2.76 1.00 -4.01
N ALA A 32 -3.84 1.80 -3.88
CA ALA A 32 -3.94 2.79 -2.82
C ALA A 32 -3.86 2.15 -1.41
N GLN A 33 -4.54 1.02 -1.20
CA GLN A 33 -4.47 0.29 0.08
C GLN A 33 -3.07 -0.22 0.39
N ARG A 34 -2.33 -0.70 -0.61
CA ARG A 34 -0.93 -1.13 -0.42
C ARG A 34 -0.06 0.05 0.02
N GLN A 35 -0.25 1.24 -0.55
CA GLN A 35 0.46 2.43 -0.12
C GLN A 35 0.08 2.83 1.31
N VAL A 36 -1.19 2.75 1.70
CA VAL A 36 -1.62 3.00 3.09
C VAL A 36 -0.92 2.04 4.06
N ASN A 37 -0.87 0.75 3.75
CA ASN A 37 -0.21 -0.23 4.60
C ASN A 37 1.31 0.01 4.69
N LEU A 38 1.93 0.40 3.57
CA LEU A 38 3.35 0.80 3.55
C LEU A 38 3.60 1.98 4.49
N LEU A 39 2.83 3.06 4.36
CA LEU A 39 2.96 4.26 5.19
C LEU A 39 2.74 3.95 6.67
N ARG A 40 1.73 3.12 6.99
CA ARG A 40 1.49 2.65 8.37
C ARG A 40 2.69 1.88 8.93
N GLY A 41 3.24 0.95 8.15
CA GLY A 41 4.43 0.22 8.58
C GLY A 41 5.60 1.16 8.86
N VAL A 42 5.86 2.11 7.95
CA VAL A 42 6.94 3.11 8.11
C VAL A 42 6.74 3.95 9.38
N GLU A 43 5.52 4.38 9.70
CA GLU A 43 5.22 5.08 10.94
C GLU A 43 5.47 4.24 12.19
N HIS A 44 5.26 2.93 12.12
CA HIS A 44 5.58 2.00 13.20
C HIS A 44 7.06 1.55 13.21
N GLY A 45 7.94 2.25 12.49
CA GLY A 45 9.38 1.94 12.47
C GLY A 45 9.78 0.80 11.54
N TRP A 46 8.85 0.28 10.72
CA TRP A 46 9.19 -0.72 9.71
C TRP A 46 9.96 -0.10 8.55
N LYS A 47 11.16 -0.63 8.28
CA LYS A 47 12.01 -0.20 7.16
C LYS A 47 11.82 -1.14 5.97
N PRO A 48 11.24 -0.69 4.83
CA PRO A 48 11.06 -1.52 3.66
C PRO A 48 12.43 -1.90 3.06
N THR A 49 12.62 -3.19 2.79
CA THR A 49 13.92 -3.73 2.33
C THR A 49 14.11 -3.70 0.80
N GLY A 50 13.19 -3.08 0.07
CA GLY A 50 13.19 -3.03 -1.42
C GLY A 50 12.94 -4.37 -2.11
N LYS A 51 12.86 -5.48 -1.36
CA LYS A 51 12.60 -6.81 -1.92
C LYS A 51 11.18 -6.90 -2.46
N LYS A 52 11.03 -7.49 -3.65
CA LYS A 52 9.73 -7.76 -4.26
C LYS A 52 8.88 -8.61 -3.30
N ALA A 53 7.59 -8.31 -3.26
CA ALA A 53 6.63 -9.14 -2.53
C ALA A 53 6.72 -10.59 -3.03
N ARG A 54 6.69 -11.54 -2.09
CA ARG A 54 6.84 -12.97 -2.41
C ARG A 54 5.67 -13.39 -3.30
N ASP A 55 5.99 -13.84 -4.52
CA ASP A 55 4.97 -14.33 -5.44
C ASP A 55 4.36 -15.63 -4.89
N LYS A 56 3.09 -15.57 -4.50
CA LYS A 56 2.35 -16.72 -3.96
C LYS A 56 2.25 -17.86 -4.97
N ARG A 57 2.27 -17.58 -6.29
CA ARG A 57 2.23 -18.60 -7.35
C ARG A 57 3.48 -19.49 -7.34
N LYS A 58 4.65 -18.94 -6.99
CA LYS A 58 5.89 -19.72 -6.85
C LYS A 58 5.94 -20.54 -5.56
N LYS A 59 5.30 -20.08 -4.48
CA LYS A 59 5.28 -20.80 -3.18
C LYS A 59 4.51 -22.11 -3.28
N ALA A 60 3.35 -22.12 -3.94
CA ALA A 60 2.51 -23.31 -4.12
C ALA A 60 3.20 -24.45 -4.89
N LYS A 61 4.10 -24.13 -5.84
CA LYS A 61 4.88 -25.12 -6.58
C LYS A 61 6.01 -25.76 -5.74
N LYS A 62 6.50 -25.09 -4.70
CA LYS A 62 7.63 -25.58 -3.87
C LYS A 62 7.18 -26.50 -2.73
N THR A 63 5.93 -26.40 -2.29
CA THR A 63 5.34 -27.24 -1.22
C THR A 63 4.76 -28.56 -1.73
N LYS A 64 4.88 -28.87 -3.01
CA LYS A 64 4.35 -30.08 -3.65
C LYS A 64 5.45 -31.06 -4.11
N LYS A 65 6.69 -30.88 -3.64
CA LYS A 65 7.84 -31.74 -3.92
C LYS A 65 8.33 -32.35 -2.62
#